data_AF-A0A8T7HJ22-F1
#
_entry.id   AF-A0A8T7HJ22-F1
#
_cell.length_a   1.000
_cell.length_b   1.000
_cell.length_c   1.000
_cell.angle_alpha   90.00
_cell.angle_beta   90.00
_cell.angle_gamma   90.00
#
_symmetry.space_group_name_H-M   'P 1'
#
loop_
_entity.id
_entity.type
_entity.pdbx_description
1 polymer ?
#
loop_
_entity_poly.entity_id
_entity_poly.type
_entity_poly.pdbx_seq_one_letter_code
_entity_poly.pdbx_strand_id
1 'polypeptide(L)' 'KRIITLCTHALLVNDAVDAIKAAGVDEIISTNTIPNDVSKIDVTEIIVDHYKSLR' A
#
# COMPACT_ATOMS: atom_id res chain seq x y z
N LYS A 1 20.31 6.67 7.27
CA LYS A 1 19.53 5.41 7.26
C LYS A 1 18.18 5.73 6.63
N ARG A 2 17.64 4.89 5.73
CA ARG A 2 16.33 5.10 5.10
C ARG A 2 15.30 4.16 5.71
N ILE A 3 14.11 4.65 6.05
CA ILE A 3 12.98 3.93 6.64
C ILE A 3 11.85 3.90 5.62
N ILE A 4 11.42 2.69 5.26
CA ILE A 4 10.31 2.46 4.32
C ILE A 4 9.26 1.65 5.05
N THR A 5 7.99 2.05 4.96
CA THR A 5 6.87 1.30 5.54
C THR A 5 5.99 0.71 4.44
N LEU A 6 5.46 -0.49 4.71
CA LEU A 6 4.65 -1.27 3.78
C LEU A 6 3.31 -1.60 4.42
N CYS A 7 2.23 -1.57 3.66
CA CYS A 7 0.94 -2.11 4.08
C CYS A 7 0.13 -2.61 2.89
N THR A 8 -0.79 -3.54 3.13
CA THR A 8 -1.71 -3.99 2.08
C THR A 8 -2.75 -2.91 1.79
N HIS A 9 -3.48 -2.46 2.81
CA HIS A 9 -4.62 -1.54 2.67
C HIS A 9 -4.27 -0.15 3.19
N ALA A 10 -3.82 0.75 2.30
CA ALA A 10 -3.53 2.14 2.66
C ALA A 10 -4.81 2.98 2.72
N LEU A 11 -5.56 2.87 3.81
CA LEU A 11 -6.76 3.68 4.02
C LEU A 11 -6.41 5.16 4.26
N LEU A 12 -5.31 5.42 4.99
CA LEU A 12 -4.71 6.75 5.18
C LEU A 12 -5.72 7.87 5.53
N VAL A 13 -6.59 7.64 6.51
CA VAL A 13 -7.59 8.63 6.92
C VAL A 13 -6.95 9.86 7.57
N ASN A 14 -7.60 11.01 7.44
CA ASN A 14 -7.17 12.28 8.04
C ASN A 14 -5.73 12.66 7.62
N ASP A 15 -4.89 12.97 8.59
CA ASP A 15 -3.49 13.39 8.48
C ASP A 15 -2.50 12.21 8.60
N ALA A 16 -2.95 10.97 8.40
CA ALA A 16 -2.12 9.78 8.59
C ALA A 16 -0.81 9.80 7.78
N VAL A 17 -0.84 10.27 6.52
CA VAL A 17 0.38 10.39 5.68
C VAL A 17 1.40 11.32 6.32
N ASP A 18 0.95 12.46 6.83
CA ASP A 18 1.81 13.48 7.42
C ASP A 18 2.36 13.00 8.76
N ALA A 19 1.53 12.37 9.59
CA ALA A 19 1.95 11.76 10.85
C ALA A 19 3.03 10.69 10.65
N ILE A 20 2.88 9.82 9.63
CA ILE A 20 3.85 8.77 9.30
C ILE A 20 5.17 9.39 8.83
N LYS A 21 5.13 10.41 7.97
CA LYS A 21 6.34 11.11 7.51
C LYS A 21 7.04 11.85 8.65
N ALA A 22 6.27 12.51 9.54
CA ALA A 22 6.80 13.19 10.72
C ALA A 22 7.48 12.24 11.71
N ALA A 23 7.07 10.96 11.75
CA ALA A 23 7.74 9.92 12.53
C ALA A 23 9.10 9.46 11.96
N GLY A 24 9.53 10.02 10.81
CA GLY A 24 10.81 9.72 10.19
C GLY A 24 10.78 8.63 9.12
N VAL A 25 9.59 8.34 8.56
CA VAL A 25 9.46 7.43 7.42
C VAL A 25 9.74 8.19 6.12
N ASP A 26 10.69 7.70 5.33
CA ASP A 26 11.07 8.28 4.04
C ASP A 26 10.08 7.93 2.93
N GLU A 27 9.45 6.75 3.01
CA GLU A 27 8.54 6.27 1.96
C GLU A 27 7.45 5.35 2.50
N ILE A 28 6.23 5.56 2.01
CA ILE A 28 5.07 4.70 2.24
C ILE A 28 4.79 3.99 0.92
N ILE A 29 4.67 2.66 0.96
CA ILE A 29 4.32 1.84 -0.19
C ILE A 29 3.14 0.95 0.20
N SER A 30 2.12 0.93 -0.63
CA SER A 30 0.99 0.01 -0.47
C SER A 30 0.65 -0.72 -1.76
N THR A 31 -0.25 -1.69 -1.62
CA THR A 31 -0.90 -2.26 -2.80
C THR A 31 -2.00 -1.34 -3.31
N ASN A 32 -2.45 -1.58 -4.54
CA ASN A 32 -3.61 -0.92 -5.15
C ASN A 32 -4.96 -1.43 -4.65
N THR A 33 -5.02 -2.12 -3.51
CA THR A 33 -6.31 -2.54 -2.90
C THR A 33 -7.17 -1.36 -2.45
N ILE A 34 -6.54 -0.21 -2.17
CA ILE A 34 -7.20 1.10 -2.01
C ILE A 34 -6.45 2.09 -2.91
N PRO A 35 -7.04 2.62 -3.99
CA PRO A 35 -6.35 3.51 -4.91
C PRO A 35 -5.93 4.82 -4.26
N ASN A 36 -4.63 5.14 -4.29
CA ASN A 36 -4.05 6.40 -3.80
C ASN A 36 -2.61 6.58 -4.32
N ASP A 37 -1.96 7.69 -3.96
CA ASP A 37 -0.60 8.04 -4.42
C ASP A 37 0.51 7.12 -3.90
N VAL A 38 0.26 6.35 -2.85
CA VAL A 38 1.24 5.41 -2.27
C VAL A 38 1.06 3.97 -2.78
N SER A 39 0.03 3.73 -3.60
CA SER A 39 -0.30 2.42 -4.18
C SER A 39 0.63 2.08 -5.35
N LYS A 40 1.80 1.52 -5.04
CA LYS A 40 2.83 1.19 -6.04
C LYS A 40 2.88 -0.29 -6.41
N ILE A 41 2.23 -1.15 -5.64
CA ILE A 41 2.24 -2.60 -5.86
C ILE A 41 0.87 -3.02 -6.41
N ASP A 42 0.85 -3.60 -7.61
CA ASP A 42 -0.37 -4.13 -8.20
C ASP A 42 -0.63 -5.56 -7.69
N VAL A 43 -1.82 -5.82 -7.14
CA VAL A 43 -2.27 -7.17 -6.72
C VAL A 43 -3.22 -7.83 -7.72
N THR A 44 -3.45 -7.23 -8.89
CA THR A 44 -4.38 -7.77 -9.89
C THR A 44 -3.97 -9.18 -10.33
N GLU A 45 -2.67 -9.42 -10.55
CA GLU A 45 -2.17 -10.73 -10.98
C GLU A 45 -2.51 -11.84 -9.98
N ILE A 46 -2.20 -11.64 -8.69
CA ILE A 46 -2.46 -12.65 -7.66
C ILE A 46 -3.97 -12.90 -7.45
N ILE A 47 -4.80 -11.86 -7.58
CA ILE A 47 -6.26 -12.00 -7.52
C ILE A 47 -6.77 -12.80 -8.72
N VAL A 48 -6.28 -12.50 -9.92
CA VAL A 48 -6.64 -13.22 -11.15
C VAL A 48 -6.24 -14.69 -11.06
N ASP A 49 -5.05 -15.00 -10.56
CA ASP A 49 -4.59 -16.38 -10.45
C ASP A 49 -5.35 -17.16 -9.39
N HIS A 50 -5.67 -16.54 -8.26
CA HIS A 50 -6.57 -17.15 -7.28
C HIS A 50 -7.96 -17.41 -7.88
N TYR A 51 -8.50 -16.44 -8.63
CA TYR A 51 -9.79 -16.61 -9.29
C TYR A 51 -9.79 -17.74 -10.32
N LYS A 52 -8.68 -17.95 -11.06
CA LYS A 52 -8.51 -19.09 -11.97
C LYS A 52 -8.47 -20.43 -11.22
N SER A 53 -7.88 -20.52 -10.03
CA SER A 53 -7.81 -21.79 -9.29
C SER A 53 -9.14 -22.22 -8.67
N LEU A 54 -10.10 -21.29 -8.55
CA LEU A 54 -11.47 -21.56 -8.10
C LEU A 54 -12.40 -22.06 -9.23
N ARG A 55 -11.96 -22.00 -10.49
CA ARG A 55 -12.76 -22.32 -11.67
C ARG A 55 -12.22 -23.53 -12.43
#